data_AF-A0A7Y7TV55-F1
#
_entry.id   AF-A0A7Y7TV55-F1
#
_cell.length_a   1.000
_cell.length_b   1.000
_cell.length_c   1.000
_cell.angle_alpha   90.00
_cell.angle_beta   90.00
_cell.angle_gamma   90.00
#
_symmetry.space_group_name_H-M   'P 1'
#
loop_
_entity.id
_entity.type
_entity.pdbx_description
1 polymer ?
#
loop_
_entity_poly.entity_id
_entity_poly.type
_entity_poly.pdbx_seq_one_letter_code
_entity_poly.pdbx_strand_id
1 'polypeptide(L)'
;MKINTKGYYISEPVHWVDWQASLKLEGDSFYIIKFDTLKCFFESVNDLNNINLNNISQKENYGLYEVNDNTIEIKYNPNTEFEVKRMFTILSSEILLDEELKEYRYVESCSPEVVSKVKE
;
A
#
# COMPACT_ATOMS: atom_id res chain seq x y z
N MET A 1 -4.18 -2.73 -18.76
CA MET A 1 -2.87 -2.91 -18.08
C MET A 1 -3.03 -3.92 -16.95
N LYS A 2 -1.96 -4.54 -16.42
CA LYS A 2 -2.07 -5.49 -15.29
C LYS A 2 -1.28 -4.97 -14.08
N ILE A 3 -1.88 -5.07 -12.90
CA ILE A 3 -1.24 -4.79 -11.61
C ILE A 3 -0.62 -6.06 -11.02
N ASN A 4 0.38 -5.90 -10.17
CA ASN A 4 1.02 -7.00 -9.46
C ASN A 4 0.33 -7.27 -8.12
N THR A 5 -0.03 -8.53 -7.88
CA THR A 5 -0.70 -8.98 -6.65
C THR A 5 0.19 -9.86 -5.76
N LYS A 6 1.41 -10.18 -6.22
CA LYS A 6 2.38 -11.02 -5.46
C LYS A 6 3.16 -10.25 -4.40
N GLY A 7 2.92 -8.96 -4.25
CA GLY A 7 3.67 -8.07 -3.38
C GLY A 7 2.81 -6.93 -2.93
N TYR A 8 3.40 -5.75 -2.78
CA TYR A 8 2.70 -4.55 -2.39
C TYR A 8 3.29 -3.34 -3.12
N TYR A 9 2.54 -2.25 -3.13
CA TYR A 9 2.98 -0.95 -3.62
C TYR A 9 3.24 -0.04 -2.44
N ILE A 10 4.26 0.80 -2.52
CA ILE A 10 4.61 1.73 -1.47
C ILE A 10 4.77 3.15 -2.00
N SER A 11 4.17 4.12 -1.31
CA SER A 11 4.27 5.53 -1.68
C SER A 11 5.68 6.09 -1.50
N GLU A 12 5.92 7.25 -2.09
CA GLU A 12 6.96 8.15 -1.61
C GLU A 12 6.75 8.55 -0.13
N PRO A 13 7.80 9.00 0.58
CA PRO A 13 7.68 9.42 1.98
C PRO A 13 6.73 10.61 2.13
N VAL A 14 5.83 10.52 3.09
CA VAL A 14 4.92 11.59 3.49
C VAL A 14 5.36 12.13 4.83
N HIS A 15 5.91 13.34 4.80
CA HIS A 15 6.35 14.05 5.99
C HIS A 15 5.15 14.51 6.81
N TRP A 16 5.15 14.23 8.11
CA TRP A 16 4.13 14.70 9.05
C TRP A 16 4.77 15.49 10.18
N VAL A 17 3.99 16.45 10.69
CA VAL A 17 4.36 17.29 11.84
C VAL A 17 3.18 17.33 12.79
N ASP A 18 3.41 16.98 14.05
CA ASP A 18 2.45 17.12 15.15
C ASP A 18 3.04 18.03 16.23
N TRP A 19 2.18 18.85 16.85
CA TRP A 19 2.55 19.73 17.95
C TRP A 19 1.78 19.32 19.21
N GLN A 20 2.48 18.74 20.18
CA GLN A 20 1.88 18.36 21.46
C GLN A 20 2.53 19.13 22.61
N ALA A 21 1.73 19.91 23.35
CA ALA A 21 2.18 20.67 24.52
C ALA A 21 3.47 21.49 24.30
N SER A 22 3.59 22.15 23.13
CA SER A 22 4.77 22.91 22.69
C SER A 22 6.01 22.08 22.29
N LEU A 23 5.90 20.75 22.25
CA LEU A 23 6.87 19.87 21.62
C LEU A 23 6.50 19.66 20.14
N LYS A 24 7.44 19.91 19.23
CA LYS A 24 7.31 19.54 17.82
C LYS A 24 7.76 18.10 17.64
N LEU A 25 6.86 17.25 17.14
CA LEU A 25 7.15 15.89 16.68
C LEU A 25 7.07 15.88 15.16
N GLU A 26 8.04 15.26 14.51
CA GLU A 26 8.04 15.13 13.06
C GLU A 26 8.64 13.79 12.65
N GLY A 27 8.24 13.32 11.48
CA GLY A 27 8.73 12.07 10.92
C GLY A 27 8.18 11.86 9.53
N ASP A 28 8.60 10.76 8.92
CA ASP A 28 8.10 10.34 7.62
C ASP A 28 7.26 9.08 7.78
N SER A 29 6.17 9.02 7.04
CA SER A 29 5.31 7.85 6.92
C SER A 29 5.25 7.40 5.46
N PHE A 30 4.95 6.13 5.25
CA PHE A 30 4.78 5.54 3.93
C PHE A 30 3.43 4.84 3.88
N TYR A 31 2.73 5.00 2.76
CA TYR A 31 1.49 4.30 2.51
C TYR A 31 1.74 3.03 1.70
N ILE A 32 1.24 1.92 2.21
CA ILE A 32 1.33 0.61 1.59
C ILE A 32 -0.03 0.24 1.01
N ILE A 33 -0.04 -0.25 -0.23
CA ILE A 33 -1.22 -0.83 -0.88
C ILE A 33 -0.88 -2.25 -1.29
N LYS A 34 -1.56 -3.23 -0.72
CA LYS A 34 -1.46 -4.63 -1.14
C LYS A 34 -2.71 -5.03 -1.90
N PHE A 35 -2.56 -5.61 -3.08
CA PHE A 35 -3.66 -6.16 -3.87
C PHE A 35 -3.65 -7.69 -3.78
N ASP A 36 -4.76 -8.26 -3.34
CA ASP A 36 -5.09 -9.69 -3.46
C ASP A 36 -6.15 -9.88 -4.56
N THR A 37 -6.53 -11.10 -4.91
CA THR A 37 -7.38 -11.40 -6.09
C THR A 37 -8.69 -10.61 -6.19
N LEU A 38 -9.28 -10.21 -5.05
CA LEU A 38 -10.58 -9.53 -4.99
C LEU A 38 -10.61 -8.33 -4.04
N LYS A 39 -9.54 -8.12 -3.27
CA LYS A 39 -9.48 -7.13 -2.20
C LYS A 39 -8.15 -6.40 -2.26
N CYS A 40 -8.12 -5.18 -1.75
CA CYS A 40 -6.88 -4.52 -1.44
C CYS A 40 -6.84 -4.10 0.03
N PHE A 41 -5.64 -3.90 0.54
CA PHE A 41 -5.39 -3.52 1.92
C PHE A 41 -4.48 -2.31 1.94
N PHE A 42 -4.71 -1.44 2.92
CA PHE A 42 -3.99 -0.18 3.07
C PHE A 42 -3.42 -0.04 4.48
N GLU A 43 -2.19 0.42 4.58
CA GLU A 43 -1.55 0.71 5.86
C GLU A 43 -0.60 1.89 5.74
N SER A 44 -0.52 2.68 6.80
CA SER A 44 0.54 3.67 7.00
C SER A 44 1.60 3.06 7.90
N VAL A 45 2.86 3.10 7.49
CA VAL A 45 4.01 2.65 8.29
C VAL A 45 5.02 3.77 8.45
N ASN A 46 5.71 3.79 9.60
CA ASN A 46 6.80 4.75 9.86
C ASN A 46 8.18 4.10 9.75
N ASP A 47 8.23 2.77 9.56
CA ASP A 47 9.47 2.01 9.40
C ASP A 47 9.29 0.92 8.34
N LEU A 48 10.02 1.07 7.23
CA LEU A 48 9.98 0.14 6.10
C LEU A 48 10.61 -1.21 6.40
N ASN A 49 11.52 -1.30 7.38
CA ASN A 49 12.21 -2.54 7.69
C ASN A 49 11.33 -3.54 8.44
N ASN A 50 10.23 -3.07 9.02
CA ASN A 50 9.36 -3.85 9.88
C ASN A 50 7.93 -3.99 9.33
N ILE A 51 7.77 -4.00 8.00
CA ILE A 51 6.48 -4.23 7.35
C ILE A 51 6.05 -5.68 7.52
N ASN A 52 4.98 -5.92 8.28
CA ASN A 52 4.37 -7.24 8.41
C ASN A 52 3.22 -7.44 7.42
N LEU A 53 3.55 -7.92 6.22
CA LEU A 53 2.58 -8.16 5.14
C LEU A 53 1.52 -9.23 5.47
N ASN A 54 1.81 -10.14 6.40
CA ASN A 54 0.86 -11.19 6.81
C ASN A 54 -0.29 -10.59 7.62
N ASN A 55 0.00 -9.58 8.44
CA ASN A 55 -1.01 -8.87 9.23
C ASN A 55 -1.88 -7.96 8.35
N ILE A 56 -1.32 -7.38 7.28
CA ILE A 56 -2.05 -6.48 6.39
C ILE A 56 -3.30 -7.15 5.80
N SER A 57 -3.17 -8.38 5.30
CA SER A 57 -4.29 -9.12 4.70
C SER A 57 -5.32 -9.64 5.71
N GLN A 58 -5.06 -9.51 7.02
CA GLN A 58 -5.96 -9.96 8.10
C GLN A 58 -6.81 -8.82 8.70
N LYS A 59 -6.61 -7.58 8.27
CA LYS A 59 -7.35 -6.43 8.80
C LYS A 59 -8.83 -6.47 8.40
N GLU A 60 -9.70 -6.01 9.30
CA GLU A 60 -11.13 -5.85 9.04
C GLU A 60 -11.40 -4.76 8.00
N ASN A 61 -10.57 -3.71 7.98
CA ASN A 61 -10.64 -2.66 6.96
C ASN A 61 -9.94 -3.14 5.69
N TYR A 62 -10.72 -3.24 4.61
CA TYR A 62 -10.25 -3.59 3.27
C TYR A 62 -10.90 -2.67 2.23
N GLY A 63 -10.29 -2.63 1.06
CA GLY A 63 -10.88 -2.02 -0.13
C GLY A 63 -11.31 -3.09 -1.13
N LEU A 64 -12.35 -2.78 -1.90
CA LEU A 64 -12.62 -3.46 -3.17
C LEU A 64 -12.07 -2.59 -4.28
N TYR A 65 -11.55 -3.23 -5.33
CA TYR A 65 -10.96 -2.49 -6.44
C TYR A 65 -11.41 -3.03 -7.79
N GLU A 66 -11.51 -2.12 -8.75
CA GLU A 66 -11.81 -2.40 -10.15
C GLU A 66 -10.70 -1.80 -11.01
N VAL A 67 -10.23 -2.58 -11.99
CA VAL A 67 -9.17 -2.14 -12.91
C VAL A 67 -9.80 -1.88 -14.27
N ASN A 68 -9.76 -0.62 -14.72
CA ASN A 68 -10.35 -0.17 -15.98
C ASN A 68 -9.24 0.46 -16.85
N ASP A 69 -8.88 -0.22 -17.95
CA ASP A 69 -7.80 0.17 -18.87
C ASP A 69 -6.45 0.44 -18.18
N ASN A 70 -6.23 1.69 -17.77
CA ASN A 70 -5.04 2.23 -17.12
C ASN A 70 -5.35 2.87 -15.75
N THR A 71 -6.53 2.65 -15.19
CA THR A 71 -6.91 3.18 -13.88
C THR A 71 -7.35 2.06 -12.94
N ILE A 72 -7.22 2.31 -11.64
CA ILE A 72 -7.72 1.48 -10.56
C ILE A 72 -8.66 2.36 -9.74
N GLU A 73 -9.93 1.98 -9.62
CA GLU A 73 -10.83 2.56 -8.63
C GLU A 73 -10.78 1.67 -7.39
N ILE A 74 -10.52 2.25 -6.22
CA ILE A 74 -10.53 1.56 -4.93
C ILE A 74 -11.63 2.16 -4.06
N LYS A 75 -12.53 1.31 -3.55
CA LYS A 75 -13.57 1.64 -2.56
C LYS A 75 -13.14 1.08 -1.20
N TYR A 76 -12.61 1.93 -0.34
CA TYR A 76 -12.22 1.57 1.04
C TYR A 76 -13.44 1.49 1.94
N ASN A 77 -13.48 0.49 2.84
CA ASN A 77 -14.61 0.22 3.73
C ASN A 77 -15.96 0.17 2.97
N PRO A 78 -16.04 -0.69 1.93
CA PRO A 78 -17.16 -0.67 1.00
C PRO A 78 -18.49 -1.01 1.69
N ASN A 79 -19.57 -0.37 1.25
CA ASN A 79 -20.92 -0.54 1.81
C ASN A 79 -21.06 -0.09 3.27
N THR A 80 -20.18 0.79 3.75
CA THR A 80 -20.29 1.45 5.06
C THR A 80 -20.53 2.94 4.88
N GLU A 81 -20.94 3.64 5.94
CA GLU A 81 -21.05 5.10 5.94
C GLU A 81 -19.69 5.82 5.80
N PHE A 82 -18.60 5.08 6.01
CA PHE A 82 -17.22 5.56 5.86
C PHE A 82 -16.59 5.13 4.53
N GLU A 83 -17.40 4.79 3.53
CA GLU A 83 -16.88 4.43 2.21
C GLU A 83 -16.12 5.61 1.60
N VAL A 84 -14.85 5.39 1.25
CA VAL A 84 -14.00 6.37 0.57
C VAL A 84 -13.54 5.79 -0.75
N LYS A 85 -13.68 6.57 -1.82
CA LYS A 85 -13.19 6.20 -3.15
C LYS A 85 -11.86 6.88 -3.41
N ARG A 86 -10.93 6.14 -3.99
CA ARG A 86 -9.66 6.65 -4.50
C ARG A 86 -9.43 6.12 -5.90
N MET A 87 -8.84 6.95 -6.75
CA MET A 87 -8.41 6.55 -8.07
C MET A 87 -6.88 6.50 -8.16
N PHE A 88 -6.38 5.50 -8.86
CA PHE A 88 -4.97 5.40 -9.22
C PHE A 88 -4.83 5.27 -10.71
N THR A 89 -3.79 5.89 -11.27
CA THR A 89 -3.37 5.68 -12.66
C THR A 89 -2.22 4.67 -12.71
N ILE A 90 -2.34 3.66 -13.56
CA ILE A 90 -1.33 2.64 -13.81
C ILE A 90 -0.37 3.16 -14.87
N LEU A 91 0.84 3.56 -14.48
CA LEU A 91 1.90 3.94 -15.42
C LEU A 91 2.66 2.71 -15.94
N SER A 92 2.83 1.71 -15.07
CA SER A 92 3.38 0.40 -15.41
C SER A 92 2.86 -0.64 -14.42
N SER A 93 3.19 -1.92 -14.60
CA SER A 93 2.92 -2.93 -13.58
C SER A 93 3.63 -2.63 -12.25
N GLU A 94 4.66 -1.79 -12.26
CA GLU A 94 5.49 -1.47 -11.11
C GLU A 94 5.21 -0.09 -10.51
N ILE A 95 4.47 0.77 -11.22
CA ILE A 95 4.28 2.17 -10.82
C ILE A 95 2.81 2.54 -10.94
N LEU A 96 2.25 2.98 -9.82
CA LEU A 96 0.93 3.62 -9.74
C LEU A 96 1.10 5.09 -9.35
N LEU A 97 0.19 5.94 -9.80
CA LEU A 97 0.04 7.32 -9.33
C LEU A 97 -1.32 7.47 -8.66
N ASP A 98 -1.39 8.16 -7.53
CA ASP A 98 -2.67 8.59 -6.98
C ASP A 98 -3.21 9.86 -7.66
N GLU A 99 -4.32 10.37 -7.14
CA GLU A 99 -5.01 11.57 -7.62
C GLU A 99 -4.17 12.86 -7.49
N GLU A 100 -3.16 12.84 -6.61
CA GLU A 100 -2.23 13.95 -6.35
C GLU A 100 -0.90 13.76 -7.09
N LEU A 101 -0.81 12.77 -7.99
CA LEU A 101 0.40 12.38 -8.72
C LEU A 101 1.53 11.83 -7.82
N LYS A 102 1.20 11.38 -6.61
CA LYS A 102 2.16 10.71 -5.74
C LYS A 102 2.43 9.31 -6.25
N GLU A 103 3.71 8.96 -6.29
CA GLU A 103 4.15 7.70 -6.85
C GLU A 103 4.08 6.57 -5.84
N TYR A 104 3.58 5.42 -6.29
CA TYR A 104 3.57 4.16 -5.57
C TYR A 104 4.38 3.12 -6.35
N ARG A 105 5.49 2.67 -5.78
CA ARG A 105 6.40 1.69 -6.39
C ARG A 105 6.12 0.28 -5.90
N TYR A 106 6.12 -0.68 -6.81
CA TYR A 106 5.95 -2.09 -6.50
C TYR A 106 7.19 -2.66 -5.79
N VAL A 107 6.93 -3.43 -4.75
CA VAL A 107 7.91 -4.24 -4.03
C VAL A 107 7.42 -5.68 -4.03
N GLU A 108 8.20 -6.57 -4.64
CA GLU A 108 7.91 -7.99 -4.62
C GLU A 108 8.09 -8.53 -3.20
N SER A 109 7.05 -9.17 -2.64
CA SER A 109 7.24 -9.90 -1.39
C SER A 109 7.82 -11.27 -1.71
N CYS A 110 9.11 -11.46 -1.43
CA CYS A 110 9.68 -12.80 -1.44
C CYS A 110 8.91 -13.66 -0.44
N SER A 111 8.38 -14.79 -0.91
CA SER A 111 7.96 -15.86 0.01
C SER A 111 9.17 -16.27 0.87
N PRO A 112 8.99 -16.60 2.16
CA PRO A 112 10.08 -17.11 3.00
C PRO A 112 10.54 -18.54 2.64
N GLU A 113 10.36 -18.99 1.40
CA GLU A 113 10.89 -20.27 0.96
C GLU A 113 12.23 -20.05 0.24
N VAL A 114 13.27 -20.64 0.84
CA VAL A 114 14.67 -20.75 0.36
C VAL A 114 15.63 -19.63 0.80
N VAL A 115 15.80 -19.47 2.12
CA VAL A 115 17.12 -19.12 2.69
C VAL A 115 17.56 -20.23 3.65
N SER A 116 17.60 -21.47 3.15
CA SER A 116 18.13 -22.62 3.88
C SER A 116 18.96 -23.49 2.96
N LYS A 117 20.01 -22.91 2.32
CA LYS A 117 21.14 -23.66 1.73
C LYS A 117 22.22 -22.74 1.13
N VAL A 118 22.86 -21.90 1.93
CA VAL A 118 24.24 -21.46 1.63
C VAL A 118 24.98 -21.24 2.95
N LYS A 119 25.35 -22.34 3.61
CA LYS A 119 26.55 -22.45 4.44
C LYS A 119 27.05 -23.87 4.24
N GLU A 120 27.80 -24.04 3.15
CA GLU A 120 28.87 -25.05 3.11
C GLU A 120 30.03 -24.56 4.00
#